data_AF-A0A945IP36-F1
#
_entry.id   AF-A0A945IP36-F1
#
_cell.length_a   1.000
_cell.length_b   1.000
_cell.length_c   1.000
_cell.angle_alpha   90.00
_cell.angle_beta   90.00
_cell.angle_gamma   90.00
#
_symmetry.space_group_name_H-M   'P 1'
#
loop_
_entity.id
_entity.type
_entity.pdbx_description
1 polymer ?
#
loop_
_entity_poly.entity_id
_entity_poly.type
_entity_poly.pdbx_seq_one_letter_code
_entity_poly.pdbx_strand_id
1 'polypeptide(L)'
;MVGGSELAGCPSGSEYDWYQRASKLLESGNGAAASILFERLREIDSNPSVLEGLGRALLDAKRYVEAESVLDELVQNAPDNDYAHFALGLTLWRQQKFVPARDHLAMAFVMKPQRSEYGSALSQVKSTLRHRAEQGMPLEGPIARQNEM
;
A
#
# COMPACT_ATOMS: atom_id res chain seq x y z
N MET A 1 -1.75 28.94 -32.42
CA MET A 1 -0.49 28.19 -32.53
C MET A 1 -0.04 27.85 -31.12
N VAL A 2 -0.25 26.61 -30.65
CA VAL A 2 0.32 26.14 -29.39
C VAL A 2 1.22 24.98 -29.75
N GLY A 3 2.52 25.19 -29.57
CA GLY A 3 3.57 24.24 -29.92
C GLY A 3 3.49 23.02 -29.04
N GLY A 4 3.34 21.86 -29.68
CA GLY A 4 3.60 20.57 -29.04
C GLY A 4 5.08 20.46 -28.73
N SER A 5 5.43 20.37 -27.45
CA SER A 5 6.71 19.81 -27.04
C SER A 5 6.51 18.31 -26.84
N GLU A 6 6.74 17.56 -27.92
CA GLU A 6 7.00 16.13 -27.88
C GLU A 6 8.27 15.89 -27.06
N LEU A 7 8.12 15.60 -25.76
CA LEU A 7 9.20 15.05 -24.97
C LEU A 7 9.30 13.54 -25.27
N ALA A 8 10.40 13.23 -25.94
CA ALA A 8 10.89 11.93 -26.35
C ALA A 8 10.59 10.77 -25.36
N GLY A 9 9.99 9.70 -25.87
CA GLY A 9 9.95 8.38 -25.22
C GLY A 9 8.78 8.09 -24.28
N CYS A 10 7.86 9.04 -24.06
CA CYS A 10 6.70 8.81 -23.21
C CYS A 10 5.49 8.30 -24.01
N PRO A 11 4.71 7.32 -23.50
CA PRO A 11 3.46 6.95 -24.14
C PRO A 11 2.54 8.18 -24.18
N SER A 12 2.19 8.60 -25.39
CA SER A 12 1.19 9.65 -25.64
C SER A 12 -0.13 9.28 -24.93
N GLY A 13 -0.63 10.18 -24.08
CA GLY A 13 -1.88 9.99 -23.35
C GLY A 13 -2.08 11.08 -22.31
N SER A 14 -3.34 11.40 -22.02
CA SER A 14 -3.73 12.23 -20.88
C SER A 14 -3.42 11.53 -19.55
N GLU A 15 -3.41 12.27 -18.44
CA GLU A 15 -3.33 11.69 -17.08
C GLU A 15 -4.34 10.54 -16.89
N TYR A 16 -5.54 10.71 -17.46
CA TYR A 16 -6.57 9.69 -17.49
C TYR A 16 -6.13 8.41 -18.22
N ASP A 17 -5.47 8.52 -19.40
CA ASP A 17 -5.00 7.35 -20.16
C ASP A 17 -3.91 6.59 -19.40
N TRP A 18 -3.02 7.32 -18.72
CA TRP A 18 -2.00 6.73 -17.87
C TRP A 18 -2.61 6.02 -16.66
N TYR A 19 -3.61 6.63 -16.03
CA TYR A 19 -4.33 6.02 -14.91
C TYR A 19 -5.05 4.73 -15.34
N GLN A 20 -5.72 4.74 -16.49
CA GLN A 20 -6.38 3.56 -17.04
C GLN A 20 -5.38 2.43 -17.34
N ARG A 21 -4.23 2.77 -17.93
CA ARG A 21 -3.18 1.79 -18.21
C ARG A 21 -2.58 1.21 -16.92
N ALA A 22 -2.31 2.05 -15.92
CA ALA A 22 -1.80 1.63 -14.63
C ALA A 22 -2.78 0.70 -13.90
N SER A 23 -4.07 1.04 -13.94
CA SER A 23 -5.15 0.25 -13.37
C SER A 23 -5.28 -1.12 -14.04
N LYS A 24 -5.19 -1.17 -15.37
CA LYS A 24 -5.18 -2.44 -16.12
C LYS A 24 -3.96 -3.30 -15.80
N LEU A 25 -2.79 -2.68 -15.62
CA LEU A 25 -1.59 -3.40 -15.19
C LEU A 25 -1.78 -4.02 -13.80
N LEU A 26 -2.39 -3.29 -12.86
CA LEU A 26 -2.75 -3.82 -11.54
C LEU A 26 -3.72 -5.00 -11.62
N GLU A 27 -4.77 -4.90 -12.44
CA GLU A 27 -5.73 -6.00 -12.63
C GLU A 27 -5.07 -7.25 -13.21
N SER A 28 -4.04 -7.07 -14.04
CA SER A 28 -3.24 -8.17 -14.59
C SER A 28 -2.14 -8.70 -13.65
N GLY A 29 -2.04 -8.18 -12.42
CA GLY A 29 -1.01 -8.58 -11.43
C GLY A 29 0.40 -8.06 -11.75
N ASN A 30 0.49 -7.03 -12.60
CA ASN A 30 1.75 -6.41 -12.98
C ASN A 30 2.03 -5.17 -12.11
N GLY A 31 2.03 -5.33 -10.78
CA GLY A 31 2.22 -4.24 -9.82
C GLY A 31 3.49 -3.42 -10.03
N ALA A 32 4.61 -4.05 -10.41
CA ALA A 32 5.85 -3.34 -10.68
C ALA A 32 5.70 -2.34 -11.83
N ALA A 33 5.11 -2.77 -12.94
CA ALA A 33 4.87 -1.90 -14.10
C ALA A 33 3.81 -0.83 -13.81
N ALA A 34 2.76 -1.19 -13.05
CA ALA A 34 1.76 -0.22 -12.62
C ALA A 34 2.36 0.87 -11.73
N SER A 35 3.28 0.52 -10.81
CA SER A 35 3.90 1.48 -9.90
C SER A 35 4.65 2.57 -10.66
N ILE A 36 5.32 2.24 -11.76
CA ILE A 36 6.03 3.22 -12.60
C ILE A 36 5.07 4.26 -13.18
N LEU A 37 3.88 3.84 -13.62
CA LEU A 37 2.89 4.76 -14.17
C LEU A 37 2.23 5.60 -13.07
N PHE A 38 1.95 5.02 -11.90
CA PHE A 38 1.40 5.76 -10.78
C PHE A 38 2.38 6.77 -10.17
N GLU A 39 3.69 6.47 -10.13
CA GLU A 39 4.70 7.46 -9.70
C GLU A 39 4.71 8.68 -10.63
N ARG A 40 4.62 8.46 -11.95
CA ARG A 40 4.50 9.57 -12.92
C ARG A 40 3.22 10.38 -12.73
N LEU A 41 2.10 9.72 -12.43
CA LEU A 41 0.86 10.41 -12.13
C LEU A 41 0.97 11.23 -10.86
N ARG A 42 1.66 10.71 -9.84
CA ARG A 42 1.88 11.39 -8.57
C ARG A 42 2.68 12.69 -8.75
N GLU A 43 3.66 12.70 -9.64
CA GLU A 43 4.44 13.91 -10.00
C GLU A 43 3.56 15.01 -10.62
N ILE A 44 2.43 14.66 -11.24
CA ILE A 44 1.49 15.60 -11.85
C ILE A 44 0.42 16.05 -10.84
N ASP A 45 -0.27 15.07 -10.24
CA ASP A 45 -1.30 15.29 -9.22
C ASP A 45 -1.26 14.16 -8.17
N SER A 46 -0.94 14.52 -6.94
CA SER A 46 -0.88 13.62 -5.78
C SER A 46 -2.24 13.49 -5.07
N ASN A 47 -3.32 13.31 -5.85
CA ASN A 47 -4.65 13.11 -5.28
C ASN A 47 -4.80 11.72 -4.63
N PRO A 48 -5.80 11.53 -3.74
CA PRO A 48 -5.98 10.25 -3.03
C PRO A 48 -6.11 9.02 -3.94
N SER A 49 -6.71 9.15 -5.13
CA SER A 49 -6.88 8.02 -6.06
C SER A 49 -5.54 7.58 -6.67
N VAL A 50 -4.65 8.52 -6.98
CA VAL A 50 -3.30 8.22 -7.47
C VAL A 50 -2.46 7.56 -6.38
N LEU A 51 -2.49 8.09 -5.15
CA LEU A 51 -1.80 7.51 -4.00
C LEU A 51 -2.32 6.10 -3.67
N GLU A 52 -3.63 5.88 -3.77
CA GLU A 52 -4.25 4.56 -3.58
C GLU A 52 -3.76 3.55 -4.63
N GLY A 53 -3.78 3.95 -5.91
CA GLY A 53 -3.28 3.13 -7.01
C GLY A 53 -1.79 2.80 -6.86
N LEU A 54 -0.97 3.78 -6.48
CA LEU A 54 0.45 3.60 -6.22
C LEU A 54 0.69 2.64 -5.04
N GLY A 55 0.02 2.86 -3.91
CA GLY A 55 0.12 2.00 -2.73
C GLY A 55 -0.27 0.56 -3.02
N ARG A 56 -1.35 0.34 -3.78
CA ARG A 56 -1.76 -0.99 -4.26
C ARG A 56 -0.71 -1.63 -5.16
N ALA A 57 -0.12 -0.86 -6.08
CA ALA A 57 0.90 -1.34 -7.01
C ALA A 57 2.20 -1.73 -6.30
N LEU A 58 2.63 -0.94 -5.32
CA LEU A 58 3.80 -1.23 -4.50
C LEU A 58 3.58 -2.47 -3.61
N LEU A 59 2.38 -2.63 -3.05
CA LEU A 59 1.98 -3.83 -2.31
C LEU A 59 2.04 -5.09 -3.17
N ASP A 60 1.44 -5.06 -4.37
CA ASP A 60 1.45 -6.18 -5.33
C ASP A 60 2.88 -6.51 -5.78
N ALA A 61 3.70 -5.48 -5.99
CA ALA A 61 5.13 -5.60 -6.29
C ALA A 61 6.00 -6.04 -5.08
N LYS A 62 5.41 -6.23 -3.89
CA LYS A 62 6.10 -6.57 -2.63
C LYS A 62 7.14 -5.53 -2.19
N ARG A 63 7.03 -4.28 -2.66
CA ARG A 63 7.87 -3.13 -2.29
C ARG A 63 7.32 -2.47 -1.03
N TYR A 64 7.37 -3.21 0.08
CA TYR A 64 6.61 -2.85 1.29
C TYR A 64 7.06 -1.56 1.97
N VAL A 65 8.36 -1.23 1.95
CA VAL A 65 8.88 0.00 2.57
C VAL A 65 8.36 1.24 1.84
N GLU A 66 8.33 1.17 0.51
CA GLU A 66 7.82 2.26 -0.33
C GLU A 66 6.30 2.35 -0.24
N ALA A 67 5.61 1.20 -0.23
CA ALA A 67 4.17 1.14 -0.01
C ALA A 67 3.78 1.80 1.32
N GLU A 68 4.53 1.58 2.40
CA GLU A 68 4.26 2.19 3.70
C GLU A 68 4.29 3.72 3.62
N SER A 69 5.32 4.29 2.98
CA SER A 69 5.43 5.74 2.85
C SER A 69 4.25 6.35 2.07
N VAL A 70 3.85 5.72 0.97
CA VAL A 70 2.74 6.21 0.13
C VAL A 70 1.39 6.04 0.82
N LEU A 71 1.19 4.91 1.50
CA LEU A 71 -0.07 4.62 2.17
C LEU A 71 -0.23 5.42 3.47
N ASP A 72 0.85 5.75 4.16
CA ASP A 72 0.83 6.67 5.31
C ASP A 72 0.40 8.07 4.85
N GLU A 73 0.97 8.58 3.76
CA GLU A 73 0.53 9.84 3.15
C GLU A 73 -0.95 9.80 2.74
N LEU A 74 -1.41 8.69 2.15
CA LEU A 74 -2.82 8.52 1.81
C LEU A 74 -3.73 8.56 3.04
N VAL A 75 -3.34 7.90 4.14
CA VAL A 75 -4.11 7.94 5.40
C VAL A 75 -4.12 9.36 5.99
N GLN A 76 -3.03 10.11 5.87
CA GLN A 76 -2.99 11.52 6.32
C GLN A 76 -3.91 12.41 5.48
N ASN A 77 -3.96 12.19 4.17
CA ASN A 77 -4.78 12.98 3.23
C ASN A 77 -6.26 12.59 3.23
N ALA A 78 -6.56 11.31 3.44
CA ALA A 78 -7.89 10.73 3.42
C ALA A 78 -8.07 9.76 4.60
N PRO A 79 -8.17 10.25 5.84
CA PRO A 79 -8.28 9.42 7.05
C PRO A 79 -9.59 8.63 7.13
N ASP A 80 -10.57 8.93 6.28
CA ASP A 80 -11.83 8.21 6.12
C ASP A 80 -11.81 7.18 4.98
N ASN A 81 -10.65 6.95 4.34
CA ASN A 81 -10.47 5.89 3.36
C ASN A 81 -10.20 4.54 4.05
N ASP A 82 -11.21 3.66 4.06
CA ASP A 82 -11.11 2.33 4.66
C ASP A 82 -10.05 1.44 3.98
N TYR A 83 -9.88 1.56 2.67
CA TYR A 83 -8.89 0.80 1.92
C TYR A 83 -7.47 1.26 2.25
N ALA A 84 -7.24 2.56 2.46
CA ALA A 84 -5.93 3.08 2.85
C ALA A 84 -5.46 2.45 4.18
N HIS A 85 -6.33 2.40 5.18
CA HIS A 85 -6.07 1.70 6.44
C HIS A 85 -5.82 0.21 6.23
N PHE A 86 -6.62 -0.46 5.40
CA PHE A 86 -6.43 -1.89 5.11
C PHE A 86 -5.07 -2.17 4.44
N ALA A 87 -4.74 -1.43 3.38
CA ALA A 87 -3.51 -1.56 2.62
C ALA A 87 -2.28 -1.25 3.49
N LEU A 88 -2.31 -0.19 4.30
CA LEU A 88 -1.23 0.14 5.23
C LEU A 88 -1.06 -0.97 6.28
N GLY A 89 -2.16 -1.47 6.82
CA GLY A 89 -2.16 -2.60 7.75
C GLY A 89 -1.52 -3.87 7.17
N LEU A 90 -1.86 -4.24 5.93
CA LEU A 90 -1.22 -5.36 5.23
C LEU A 90 0.27 -5.11 4.98
N THR A 91 0.63 -3.89 4.59
CA THR A 91 2.02 -3.49 4.33
C THR A 91 2.87 -3.64 5.59
N LEU A 92 2.41 -3.07 6.70
CA LEU A 92 3.06 -3.15 8.01
C LEU A 92 3.19 -4.61 8.48
N TRP A 93 2.15 -5.41 8.25
CA TRP A 93 2.18 -6.83 8.60
C TRP A 93 3.25 -7.60 7.83
N ARG A 94 3.40 -7.33 6.52
CA ARG A 94 4.47 -7.93 5.68
C ARG A 94 5.86 -7.51 6.13
N GLN A 95 5.99 -6.33 6.72
CA GLN A 95 7.22 -5.86 7.36
C GLN A 95 7.40 -6.35 8.81
N GLN A 96 6.51 -7.23 9.31
CA GLN A 96 6.52 -7.73 10.69
C GLN A 96 6.30 -6.64 11.76
N LYS A 97 5.77 -5.48 11.37
CA LYS A 97 5.32 -4.42 12.28
C LYS A 97 3.91 -4.76 12.77
N PHE A 98 3.79 -5.82 13.57
CA PHE A 98 2.51 -6.46 13.88
C PHE A 98 1.55 -5.57 14.71
N VAL A 99 2.07 -4.77 15.64
CA VAL A 99 1.26 -3.86 16.46
C VAL A 99 0.59 -2.78 15.61
N PRO A 100 1.31 -1.94 14.85
CA PRO A 100 0.66 -0.92 14.03
C PRO A 100 -0.18 -1.55 12.91
N ALA A 101 0.23 -2.73 12.38
CA ALA A 101 -0.60 -3.46 11.43
C ALA A 101 -1.99 -3.80 11.99
N ARG A 102 -2.05 -4.30 13.24
CA ARG A 102 -3.32 -4.59 13.92
C ARG A 102 -4.20 -3.34 14.01
N ASP A 103 -3.61 -2.20 14.33
CA ASP A 103 -4.36 -0.97 14.59
C ASP A 103 -4.98 -0.40 13.31
N HIS A 104 -4.23 -0.37 12.21
CA HIS A 104 -4.79 0.02 10.91
C HIS A 104 -5.83 -0.99 10.39
N LEU A 105 -5.59 -2.30 10.53
CA LEU A 105 -6.58 -3.32 10.15
C LEU A 105 -7.85 -3.26 11.02
N ALA A 106 -7.73 -2.88 12.29
CA ALA A 106 -8.87 -2.65 13.17
C ALA A 106 -9.70 -1.46 12.71
N MET A 107 -9.05 -0.36 12.31
CA MET A 107 -9.74 0.81 11.76
C MET A 107 -10.52 0.45 10.48
N ALA A 108 -9.86 -0.19 9.51
CA ALA A 108 -10.51 -0.64 8.28
C ALA A 108 -11.73 -1.54 8.58
N PHE A 109 -11.60 -2.49 9.51
CA PHE A 109 -12.70 -3.36 9.90
C PHE A 109 -13.86 -2.60 10.58
N VAL A 110 -13.57 -1.61 11.44
CA VAL A 110 -14.61 -0.79 12.07
C VAL A 110 -15.36 0.05 11.02
N MET A 111 -14.65 0.59 10.02
CA MET A 111 -15.24 1.39 8.95
C MET A 111 -16.12 0.57 8.01
N LYS A 112 -15.70 -0.66 7.66
CA LYS A 112 -16.43 -1.57 6.76
C LYS A 112 -16.45 -3.01 7.30
N PRO A 113 -17.25 -3.32 8.33
CA PRO A 113 -17.26 -4.65 8.94
C PRO A 113 -17.83 -5.74 8.02
N GLN A 114 -18.54 -5.36 6.94
CA GLN A 114 -19.08 -6.29 5.94
C GLN A 114 -18.00 -6.80 4.95
N ARG A 115 -16.83 -6.15 4.88
CA ARG A 115 -15.67 -6.60 4.09
C ARG A 115 -14.98 -7.74 4.83
N SER A 116 -15.26 -8.98 4.44
CA SER A 116 -14.73 -10.17 5.11
C SER A 116 -13.20 -10.23 5.06
N GLU A 117 -12.58 -9.64 4.02
CA GLU A 117 -11.12 -9.53 3.91
C GLU A 117 -10.49 -8.74 5.07
N TYR A 118 -11.18 -7.72 5.59
CA TYR A 118 -10.65 -6.86 6.66
C TYR A 118 -10.65 -7.60 8.00
N GLY A 119 -11.78 -8.27 8.32
CA GLY A 119 -11.89 -9.09 9.52
C GLY A 119 -10.92 -10.28 9.51
N SER A 120 -10.70 -10.89 8.34
CA SER A 120 -9.76 -12.00 8.15
C SER A 120 -8.32 -11.56 8.41
N ALA A 121 -7.88 -10.47 7.79
CA ALA A 121 -6.55 -9.92 7.99
C ALA A 121 -6.30 -9.50 9.45
N LEU A 122 -7.27 -8.83 10.08
CA LEU A 122 -7.18 -8.45 11.49
C LEU A 122 -7.05 -9.68 12.41
N SER A 123 -7.84 -10.71 12.16
CA SER A 123 -7.79 -11.96 12.93
C SER A 123 -6.44 -12.67 12.80
N GLN A 124 -5.85 -12.63 11.61
CA GLN A 124 -4.55 -13.23 11.35
C GLN A 124 -3.43 -12.49 12.10
N VAL A 125 -3.40 -11.16 12.04
CA VAL A 125 -2.40 -10.36 12.79
C VAL A 125 -2.56 -10.53 14.29
N LYS A 126 -3.79 -10.56 14.82
CA LYS A 126 -4.06 -10.83 16.24
C LYS A 126 -3.55 -12.22 16.66
N SER A 127 -3.77 -13.24 15.82
CA SER A 127 -3.26 -14.59 16.07
C SER A 127 -1.73 -14.62 16.11
N THR A 128 -1.06 -13.91 15.18
CA THR A 128 0.40 -13.77 15.19
C THR A 128 0.91 -13.10 16.47
N LEU A 129 0.31 -11.99 16.88
CA LEU A 129 0.67 -11.29 18.12
C LEU A 129 0.48 -12.18 19.35
N ARG A 130 -0.64 -12.90 19.44
CA ARG A 130 -0.91 -13.84 20.53
C ARG A 130 0.15 -14.94 20.61
N HIS A 131 0.44 -15.58 19.48
CA HIS A 131 1.46 -16.64 19.45
C HIS A 131 2.83 -16.11 19.88
N ARG A 132 3.24 -14.93 19.40
CA ARG A 132 4.50 -14.30 19.80
C ARG A 132 4.55 -13.99 21.29
N ALA A 133 3.46 -13.46 21.85
CA ALA A 133 3.34 -13.20 23.28
C ALA A 133 3.48 -14.49 24.11
N GLU A 134 2.82 -15.58 23.69
CA GLU A 134 2.89 -16.89 24.35
C GLU A 134 4.30 -17.49 24.32
N GLN A 135 5.07 -17.21 23.26
CA GLN A 135 6.47 -17.63 23.11
C GLN A 135 7.46 -16.66 23.76
N GLY A 136 7.01 -15.59 24.41
CA GLY A 136 7.88 -14.55 24.95
C GLY A 136 8.69 -13.79 23.89
N MET A 137 8.26 -13.85 22.62
CA MET A 137 8.90 -13.12 21.52
C MET A 137 8.47 -11.65 21.52
N PRO A 138 9.31 -10.71 21.05
CA PRO A 138 8.92 -9.31 20.87
C PRO A 138 7.68 -9.17 19.97
N LEU A 139 6.74 -8.30 20.34
CA LEU A 139 5.52 -8.05 19.57
C LEU A 139 5.75 -7.14 18.34
N GLU A 140 6.92 -6.50 18.29
CA GLU A 140 7.38 -5.66 17.19
C GLU A 140 8.54 -6.34 16.44
N GLY A 141 8.73 -5.97 15.17
CA GLY A 141 9.79 -6.45 14.28
C GLY A 141 10.51 -5.29 13.58
N PRO A 142 11.71 -5.52 13.03
CA PRO A 142 12.22 -6.82 12.59
C PRO A 142 12.95 -7.59 13.70
N ILE A 143 12.97 -8.92 13.60
CA ILE A 143 13.94 -9.74 14.33
C ILE A 143 15.31 -9.17 13.97
N ALA A 144 16.00 -8.52 14.91
CA ALA A 144 17.39 -8.14 14.72
C ALA A 144 18.12 -9.40 14.26
N ARG A 145 18.69 -9.37 13.06
CA ARG A 145 19.63 -10.43 12.67
C ARG A 145 20.71 -10.42 13.74
N GLN A 146 20.76 -11.50 14.52
CA GLN A 146 21.95 -11.89 15.26
C GLN A 146 23.08 -12.03 14.21
N ASN A 147 23.80 -10.95 13.95
CA ASN A 147 25.10 -10.96 13.30
C ASN A 147 26.04 -10.16 14.20
N GLU A 148 26.26 -10.68 15.39
CA GLU A 148 27.53 -10.53 16.10
C GLU A 148 28.35 -11.77 15.74
N MET A 149 29.33 -11.59 14.84
CA MET A 149 30.53 -12.41 14.71
C MET A 149 31.56 -11.66 13.87
#